data_AF-A0A2G1Z5Q7-F1
#
_entry.id   AF-A0A2G1Z5Q7-F1
#
_cell.length_a   1.000
_cell.length_b   1.000
_cell.length_c   1.000
_cell.angle_alpha   90.00
_cell.angle_beta   90.00
_cell.angle_gamma   90.00
#
_symmetry.space_group_name_H-M   'P 1'
#
loop_
_entity.id
_entity.type
_entity.pdbx_description
1 polymer ?
#
loop_
_entity_poly.entity_id
_entity_poly.type
_entity_poly.pdbx_seq_one_letter_code
_entity_poly.pdbx_strand_id
1 'polypeptide(L)'
;TSLGEPLRKKAGPWLKKLEGGFAENALSYLLFLRLVPAFPFWLVNIAPAFLGVRLGTYIVGTFIGIIPGTFVFAFLGGGLDSIIVEQQNKYNACVAAGTANCVLDFQISSLITTEIILSFVALGVVSLLPIALKKLRKTKKI
;
A
#
# COMPACT_ATOMS: atom_id res chain seq x y z
N THR A 1 -13.19 -34.46 -11.12
CA THR A 1 -13.33 -33.36 -10.13
C THR A 1 -13.62 -32.07 -10.90
N SER A 2 -14.86 -31.58 -10.85
CA SER A 2 -15.47 -30.70 -11.87
C SER A 2 -14.99 -29.23 -11.91
N LEU A 3 -14.15 -28.79 -10.98
CA LEU A 3 -13.63 -27.41 -10.94
C LEU A 3 -12.22 -27.26 -11.55
N GLY A 4 -11.51 -28.35 -11.82
CA GLY A 4 -10.12 -28.30 -12.31
C GLY A 4 -9.99 -27.84 -13.77
N GLU A 5 -10.78 -28.39 -14.69
CA GLU A 5 -10.75 -28.04 -16.12
C GLU A 5 -11.03 -26.54 -16.41
N PRO A 6 -12.09 -25.92 -15.86
CA PRO A 6 -12.39 -24.51 -16.11
C PRO A 6 -11.35 -23.56 -15.52
N LEU A 7 -10.88 -23.84 -14.29
CA LEU A 7 -9.81 -23.07 -13.64
C LEU A 7 -8.51 -23.19 -14.43
N ARG A 8 -8.14 -24.38 -14.88
CA ARG A 8 -6.92 -24.60 -15.66
C ARG A 8 -6.97 -23.91 -17.02
N LYS A 9 -8.12 -23.91 -17.71
CA LYS A 9 -8.30 -23.16 -18.98
C LYS A 9 -8.19 -21.65 -18.79
N LYS A 10 -8.76 -21.10 -17.72
CA LYS A 10 -8.76 -19.64 -17.47
C LYS A 10 -7.45 -19.14 -16.85
N ALA A 11 -6.83 -19.94 -15.99
CA ALA A 11 -5.55 -19.64 -15.34
C ALA A 11 -4.34 -19.95 -16.25
N GLY A 12 -4.43 -20.90 -17.18
CA GLY A 12 -3.31 -21.34 -18.02
C GLY A 12 -2.58 -20.22 -18.78
N PRO A 13 -3.28 -19.32 -19.50
CA PRO A 13 -2.64 -18.19 -20.18
C PRO A 13 -1.97 -17.20 -19.21
N TRP A 14 -2.56 -17.03 -18.03
CA TRP A 14 -2.05 -16.14 -17.00
C TRP A 14 -0.84 -16.74 -16.28
N LEU A 15 -0.86 -18.04 -16.00
CA LEU A 15 0.26 -18.81 -15.45
C LEU A 15 1.47 -18.77 -16.40
N LYS A 16 1.24 -18.94 -17.71
CA LYS A 16 2.31 -18.81 -18.73
C LYS A 16 2.92 -17.40 -18.75
N LYS A 17 2.12 -16.36 -18.55
CA LYS A 17 2.63 -14.97 -18.41
C LYS A 17 3.48 -14.79 -17.16
N LEU A 18 3.06 -15.36 -16.03
CA LEU A 18 3.88 -15.35 -14.81
C LEU A 18 5.20 -16.07 -15.06
N GLU A 19 5.14 -17.31 -15.54
CA GLU A 19 6.32 -18.13 -15.83
C GLU A 19 7.31 -17.41 -16.74
N GLY A 20 6.83 -16.82 -17.85
CA GLY A 20 7.67 -16.03 -18.74
C GLY A 20 8.32 -14.81 -18.06
N GLY A 21 7.56 -14.09 -17.24
CA GLY A 21 8.08 -12.92 -16.50
C GLY A 21 9.13 -13.28 -15.44
N PHE A 22 8.94 -14.40 -14.74
CA PHE A 22 9.93 -14.92 -13.79
C PHE A 22 11.17 -15.48 -14.49
N ALA A 23 11.02 -16.12 -15.66
CA ALA A 23 12.12 -16.64 -16.46
C ALA A 23 13.02 -15.54 -17.06
N GLU A 24 12.44 -14.40 -17.44
CA GLU A 24 13.18 -13.25 -17.96
C GLU A 24 13.96 -12.53 -16.86
N ASN A 25 13.28 -12.13 -15.78
CA ASN A 25 13.91 -11.49 -14.63
C ASN A 25 13.06 -11.62 -13.35
N ALA A 26 13.32 -12.68 -12.58
CA ALA A 26 12.61 -12.97 -11.34
C ALA A 26 12.59 -11.81 -10.33
N LEU A 27 13.68 -11.04 -10.20
CA LEU A 27 13.75 -9.93 -9.24
C LEU A 27 12.86 -8.76 -9.66
N SER A 28 12.98 -8.32 -10.91
CA SER A 28 12.21 -7.19 -11.44
C SER A 28 10.71 -7.52 -11.50
N TYR A 29 10.38 -8.76 -11.85
CA TYR A 29 9.00 -9.24 -11.92
C TYR A 29 8.38 -9.36 -10.52
N LEU A 30 9.12 -9.87 -9.53
CA LEU A 30 8.69 -9.86 -8.12
C LEU A 30 8.42 -8.46 -7.60
N LEU A 31 9.30 -7.50 -7.88
CA LEU A 31 9.12 -6.11 -7.48
C LEU A 31 7.87 -5.50 -8.11
N PHE A 32 7.65 -5.74 -9.39
CA PHE A 32 6.45 -5.27 -10.09
C PHE A 32 5.16 -5.82 -9.44
N LEU A 33 5.11 -7.14 -9.20
CA LEU A 33 3.94 -7.77 -8.59
C LEU A 33 3.66 -7.29 -7.16
N ARG A 34 4.68 -6.84 -6.42
CA ARG A 34 4.54 -6.30 -5.06
C ARG A 34 4.14 -4.83 -5.02
N LEU A 35 4.62 -4.04 -5.97
CA LEU A 35 4.29 -2.62 -6.08
C LEU A 35 2.89 -2.41 -6.67
N VAL A 36 2.41 -3.34 -7.49
CA VAL A 36 1.08 -3.25 -8.12
C VAL A 36 0.09 -4.12 -7.33
N PRO A 37 -0.86 -3.52 -6.57
CA PRO A 37 -1.81 -4.26 -5.74
C PRO A 37 -2.96 -4.91 -6.54
N ALA A 38 -2.81 -5.08 -7.86
CA ALA A 38 -3.83 -5.70 -8.71
C ALA A 38 -3.91 -7.23 -8.55
N PHE A 39 -2.94 -7.83 -7.86
CA PHE A 39 -2.81 -9.27 -7.73
C PHE A 39 -3.17 -9.75 -6.31
N PRO A 40 -3.88 -10.88 -6.16
CA PRO A 40 -4.17 -11.46 -4.86
C PRO A 40 -2.90 -11.80 -4.09
N PHE A 41 -2.81 -11.38 -2.82
CA PHE A 41 -1.58 -11.52 -2.02
C PHE A 41 -1.08 -12.97 -1.93
N TRP A 42 -1.98 -13.94 -1.73
CA TRP A 42 -1.64 -15.36 -1.67
C TRP A 42 -0.92 -15.84 -2.93
N LEU A 43 -1.34 -15.36 -4.09
CA LEU A 43 -0.85 -15.80 -5.39
C LEU A 43 0.57 -15.30 -5.63
N VAL A 44 0.86 -14.06 -5.25
CA VAL A 44 2.19 -13.45 -5.38
C VAL A 44 3.24 -14.10 -4.47
N ASN A 45 2.81 -14.70 -3.37
CA ASN A 45 3.70 -15.42 -2.45
C ASN A 45 3.91 -16.88 -2.87
N ILE A 46 2.91 -17.50 -3.48
CA ILE A 46 2.98 -18.90 -3.91
C ILE A 46 3.65 -19.06 -5.27
N ALA A 47 3.37 -18.18 -6.23
CA ALA A 47 3.92 -18.26 -7.59
C ALA A 47 5.46 -18.36 -7.66
N PRO A 48 6.24 -17.58 -6.89
CA PRO A 48 7.71 -17.67 -6.92
C PRO A 48 8.24 -19.03 -6.46
N ALA A 49 7.54 -19.69 -5.53
CA ALA A 49 7.91 -21.01 -5.04
C ALA A 49 7.68 -22.09 -6.11
N PHE A 50 6.57 -22.01 -6.84
CA PHE A 50 6.28 -22.93 -7.94
C PHE A 50 7.11 -22.67 -9.20
N LEU A 51 7.58 -21.44 -9.40
CA LEU A 51 8.39 -21.03 -10.56
C LEU A 51 9.91 -21.10 -10.31
N GLY A 52 10.34 -21.69 -9.19
CA GLY A 52 11.76 -21.97 -8.93
C GLY A 52 12.63 -20.74 -8.67
N VAL A 53 12.06 -19.66 -8.13
CA VAL A 53 12.83 -18.45 -7.83
C VAL A 53 13.81 -18.70 -6.68
N ARG A 54 15.07 -18.29 -6.85
CA ARG A 54 16.08 -18.38 -5.79
C ARG A 54 15.63 -17.64 -4.53
N LEU A 55 15.80 -18.28 -3.37
CA LEU A 55 15.38 -17.72 -2.08
C LEU A 55 15.97 -16.33 -1.82
N GLY A 56 17.25 -16.10 -2.16
CA GLY A 56 17.86 -14.77 -2.01
C GLY A 56 17.18 -13.69 -2.86
N THR A 57 16.83 -14.00 -4.11
CA THR A 57 16.07 -13.10 -5.00
C THR A 57 14.68 -12.82 -4.44
N TYR A 58 14.01 -13.85 -3.91
CA TYR A 58 12.72 -13.70 -3.25
C TYR A 58 12.82 -12.76 -2.04
N ILE A 59 13.79 -12.99 -1.14
CA ILE A 59 14.01 -12.18 0.07
C ILE A 59 14.28 -10.73 -0.31
N VAL A 60 15.26 -10.46 -1.17
CA VAL A 60 15.64 -9.10 -1.59
C VAL A 60 14.47 -8.38 -2.25
N GLY A 61 13.78 -9.06 -3.17
CA GLY A 61 12.58 -8.50 -3.80
C GLY A 61 11.46 -8.26 -2.80
N THR A 62 11.41 -8.99 -1.67
CA THR A 62 10.37 -8.83 -0.64
C THR A 62 10.65 -7.60 0.18
N PHE A 63 11.86 -7.51 0.71
CA PHE A 63 12.30 -6.36 1.48
C PHE A 63 12.12 -5.08 0.68
N ILE A 64 12.69 -5.01 -0.53
CA ILE A 64 12.62 -3.79 -1.34
C ILE A 64 11.19 -3.49 -1.80
N GLY A 65 10.39 -4.52 -2.12
CA GLY A 65 9.02 -4.34 -2.59
C GLY A 65 8.04 -3.90 -1.49
N ILE A 66 8.22 -4.38 -0.26
CA ILE A 66 7.30 -4.13 0.86
C ILE A 66 7.63 -2.85 1.62
N ILE A 67 8.93 -2.52 1.81
CA ILE A 67 9.36 -1.36 2.60
C ILE A 67 8.61 -0.06 2.25
N PRO A 68 8.49 0.34 0.96
CA PRO A 68 7.78 1.57 0.61
C PRO A 68 6.30 1.55 1.02
N GLY A 69 5.63 0.41 0.81
CA GLY A 69 4.23 0.23 1.21
C GLY A 69 4.08 0.30 2.74
N THR A 70 4.97 -0.36 3.48
CA THR A 70 4.97 -0.32 4.94
C THR A 70 5.17 1.10 5.47
N PHE A 71 6.05 1.91 4.87
CA PHE A 71 6.22 3.32 5.27
C PHE A 71 4.92 4.12 5.09
N VAL A 72 4.22 3.93 3.97
CA VAL A 72 2.93 4.60 3.74
C VAL A 72 1.90 4.18 4.80
N PHE A 73 1.79 2.88 5.09
CA PHE A 73 0.87 2.40 6.13
C PHE A 73 1.23 2.90 7.53
N ALA A 74 2.51 2.90 7.89
CA ALA A 74 2.98 3.41 9.17
C ALA A 74 2.71 4.91 9.33
N PHE A 75 2.93 5.68 8.26
CA PHE A 75 2.63 7.11 8.24
C PHE A 75 1.13 7.38 8.41
N LEU A 76 0.28 6.63 7.70
CA LEU A 76 -1.17 6.71 7.88
C LEU A 76 -1.60 6.36 9.30
N GLY A 77 -1.00 5.32 9.90
CA GLY A 77 -1.23 4.95 11.30
C GLY A 77 -0.88 6.07 12.28
N GLY A 78 0.26 6.73 12.09
CA GLY A 78 0.66 7.88 12.91
C GLY A 78 -0.28 9.08 12.77
N GLY A 79 -0.81 9.33 11.57
CA GLY A 79 -1.83 10.37 11.35
C GLY A 79 -3.18 10.06 12.01
N LEU A 80 -3.53 8.78 12.18
CA LEU A 80 -4.72 8.39 12.94
C LEU A 80 -4.52 8.60 14.45
N ASP A 81 -3.32 8.34 14.96
CA ASP A 81 -2.98 8.54 16.37
C ASP A 81 -3.12 10.01 16.79
N SER A 82 -2.62 10.95 15.97
CA SER A 82 -2.74 12.39 16.26
C SER A 82 -4.21 12.85 16.35
N ILE A 83 -5.08 12.28 15.51
CA ILE A 83 -6.52 12.54 15.55
C ILE A 83 -7.12 12.04 16.86
N ILE A 84 -6.79 10.82 17.26
CA ILE A 84 -7.31 10.20 18.49
C ILE A 84 -6.88 11.03 19.71
N VAL A 85 -5.60 11.44 19.77
CA VAL A 85 -5.07 12.26 20.87
C VAL A 85 -5.76 13.62 20.93
N GLU A 86 -6.00 14.28 19.78
CA GLU A 86 -6.67 15.58 19.78
C GLU A 86 -8.12 15.49 20.27
N GLN A 87 -8.86 14.45 19.87
CA GLN A 87 -10.23 14.22 20.36
C GLN A 87 -10.23 13.89 21.86
N GLN A 88 -9.28 13.09 22.34
CA GLN A 88 -9.14 12.78 23.76
C GLN A 88 -8.86 14.06 24.59
N ASN A 89 -8.02 14.95 24.09
CA ASN A 89 -7.73 16.22 24.76
C ASN A 89 -8.97 17.13 24.84
N LYS A 90 -9.76 17.21 23.76
CA LYS A 90 -11.03 17.97 23.75
C LYS A 90 -12.05 17.39 24.72
N TYR A 91 -12.15 16.06 24.79
CA TYR A 91 -13.00 15.38 25.76
C TYR A 91 -12.56 15.67 27.20
N ASN A 92 -11.25 15.52 27.50
CA ASN A 92 -10.70 15.79 28.83
C ASN A 92 -10.91 17.25 29.26
N ALA A 93 -10.76 18.20 28.34
CA ALA A 93 -11.04 19.61 28.60
C ALA A 93 -12.53 19.89 28.89
N CYS A 94 -13.44 19.22 28.17
CA CYS A 94 -14.88 19.31 28.40
C CYS A 94 -15.26 18.76 29.79
N VAL A 95 -14.70 17.62 30.18
CA VAL A 95 -14.93 17.01 31.50
C VAL A 95 -14.40 17.92 32.60
N ALA A 96 -13.23 18.53 32.39
CA ALA A 96 -12.65 19.49 33.33
C ALA A 96 -13.47 20.79 33.47
N ALA A 97 -14.21 21.19 32.42
CA ALA A 97 -15.10 22.35 32.45
C ALA A 97 -16.44 22.09 33.18
N GLY A 98 -16.70 20.86 33.64
CA GLY A 98 -17.90 20.52 34.43
C GLY A 98 -19.20 20.43 33.62
N THR A 99 -19.12 20.41 32.29
CA THR A 99 -20.27 20.25 31.40
C THR A 99 -20.78 18.80 31.38
N ALA A 100 -22.09 18.60 31.60
CA ALA A 100 -22.69 17.27 31.77
C ALA A 100 -22.81 16.43 30.47
N ASN A 101 -22.50 16.99 29.29
CA ASN A 101 -22.74 16.38 27.98
C ASN A 101 -21.44 16.23 27.16
N CYS A 102 -20.35 15.79 27.78
CA CYS A 102 -19.11 15.49 27.04
C CYS A 102 -19.24 14.14 26.34
N VAL A 103 -19.19 14.14 25.01
CA VAL A 103 -19.27 12.93 24.18
C VAL A 103 -18.03 12.86 23.31
N LEU A 104 -17.44 11.66 23.22
CA LEU A 104 -16.42 11.35 22.22
C LEU A 104 -17.11 11.26 20.87
N ASP A 105 -17.19 12.38 20.15
CA ASP A 105 -17.88 12.44 18.88
C ASP A 105 -16.89 12.22 17.73
N PHE A 106 -16.78 10.97 17.28
CA PHE A 106 -16.02 10.60 16.09
C PHE A 106 -16.81 10.92 14.82
N GLN A 107 -17.20 12.19 14.64
CA GLN A 107 -17.82 12.63 13.40
C GLN A 107 -16.75 12.81 12.32
N ILE A 108 -16.87 12.02 11.24
CA ILE A 108 -15.97 12.10 10.07
C ILE A 108 -15.90 13.54 9.51
N SER A 109 -16.94 14.33 9.74
CA SER A 109 -17.05 15.74 9.34
C SER A 109 -16.19 16.70 10.18
N SER A 110 -15.85 16.38 11.44
CA SER A 110 -14.95 17.18 12.28
C SER A 110 -13.48 16.75 12.15
N LEU A 111 -13.22 15.64 11.46
CA LEU A 111 -11.89 15.17 11.03
C LEU A 111 -11.35 15.93 9.81
N ILE A 112 -12.19 16.75 9.18
CA ILE A 112 -11.82 17.62 8.06
C ILE A 112 -11.47 19.01 8.64
N THR A 113 -10.41 19.09 9.43
CA THR A 113 -9.79 20.38 9.76
C THR A 113 -8.82 20.77 8.64
N THR A 114 -8.70 22.07 8.37
CA THR A 114 -7.85 22.63 7.31
C THR A 114 -6.41 22.12 7.39
N GLU A 115 -5.92 21.85 8.61
CA GLU A 115 -4.58 21.34 8.90
C GLU A 115 -4.37 19.88 8.44
N ILE A 116 -5.40 19.04 8.60
CA ILE A 116 -5.38 17.63 8.17
C ILE A 116 -5.42 17.56 6.64
N ILE A 117 -6.26 18.38 5.99
CA ILE A 117 -6.26 18.50 4.53
C ILE A 117 -4.87 18.91 4.03
N LEU A 118 -4.24 19.90 4.67
CA LEU A 118 -2.90 20.37 4.30
C LEU A 118 -1.85 19.26 4.41
N SER A 119 -1.92 18.44 5.45
CA SER A 119 -1.01 17.31 5.69
C SER A 119 -1.21 16.19 4.67
N PHE A 120 -2.45 15.83 4.34
CA PHE A 120 -2.75 14.83 3.30
C PHE A 120 -2.43 15.32 1.89
N VAL A 121 -2.66 16.60 1.59
CA VAL A 121 -2.25 17.23 0.32
C VAL A 121 -0.73 17.24 0.20
N ALA A 122 -0.01 17.62 1.26
CA ALA A 122 1.45 17.58 1.29
C ALA A 122 1.97 16.14 1.07
N LEU A 123 1.37 15.16 1.74
CA LEU A 123 1.72 13.75 1.56
C LEU A 123 1.45 13.26 0.12
N GLY A 124 0.31 13.64 -0.46
CA GLY A 124 -0.05 13.32 -1.85
C GLY A 124 0.91 13.95 -2.86
N VAL A 125 1.33 15.20 -2.63
CA VAL A 125 2.35 15.86 -3.45
C VAL A 125 3.70 15.16 -3.34
N VAL A 126 4.12 14.79 -2.14
CA VAL A 126 5.38 14.04 -1.91
C VAL A 126 5.31 12.65 -2.54
N SER A 127 4.16 11.97 -2.50
CA SER A 127 4.01 10.66 -3.14
C SER A 127 4.01 10.74 -4.66
N LEU A 128 3.54 11.86 -5.23
CA LEU A 128 3.56 12.13 -6.66
C LEU A 128 4.92 12.63 -7.17
N LEU A 129 5.74 13.21 -6.29
CA LEU A 129 7.09 13.71 -6.59
C LEU A 129 7.97 12.67 -7.31
N PRO A 130 8.14 11.42 -6.83
CA PRO A 130 8.96 10.43 -7.53
C PRO A 130 8.41 10.04 -8.91
N ILE A 131 7.08 10.06 -9.08
CA ILE A 131 6.42 9.75 -10.35
C ILE A 131 6.61 10.90 -11.35
N ALA A 132 6.42 12.15 -10.91
CA ALA A 132 6.63 13.34 -11.72
C ALA A 132 8.10 13.49 -12.13
N LEU A 133 9.05 13.31 -11.20
CA LEU A 133 10.49 13.33 -11.50
C LEU A 133 10.88 12.25 -12.51
N LYS A 134 10.30 11.05 -12.39
CA LYS A 134 10.53 9.96 -13.36
C LYS A 134 9.95 10.30 -14.74
N LYS A 135 8.76 10.92 -14.80
CA LYS A 135 8.13 11.34 -16.07
C LYS A 135 8.92 12.44 -16.76
N LEU A 136 9.35 13.47 -16.02
CA LEU A 136 10.16 14.58 -16.55
C LEU A 136 11.53 14.13 -17.05
N ARG A 137 12.18 13.18 -16.35
CA ARG A 137 13.44 12.58 -16.84
C ARG A 137 13.28 11.74 -18.09
N LYS A 138 12.10 11.14 -18.32
CA LYS A 138 11.81 10.35 -19.53
C LYS A 138 11.58 11.24 -20.75
N THR A 139 10.94 12.40 -20.57
CA THR A 139 10.71 13.39 -21.64
C THR A 139 12.00 14.10 -22.07
N LYS A 140 12.99 14.29 -21.18
CA LYS A 140 14.30 14.87 -21.51
C LYS A 140 15.27 13.91 -22.22
N LYS A 141 14.90 12.63 -22.36
CA LYS A 141 15.74 11.58 -22.98
C LYS A 141 15.25 11.18 -24.39
N ILE A 142 14.35 11.97 -24.96
CA ILE A 142 13.87 11.92 -26.35
C ILE A 142 14.40 13.16 -27.06
#